data_AF-A0A814MVX4-F1
#
_entry.id   AF-A0A814MVX4-F1
#
_cell.length_a   1.000
_cell.length_b   1.000
_cell.length_c   1.000
_cell.angle_alpha   90.00
_cell.angle_beta   90.00
_cell.angle_gamma   90.00
#
_symmetry.space_group_name_H-M   'P 1'
#
loop_
_entity.id
_entity.type
_entity.pdbx_description
1 polymer ?
#
loop_
_entity_poly.entity_id
_entity_poly.type
_entity_poly.pdbx_seq_one_letter_code
_entity_poly.pdbx_strand_id
1 'polypeptide(L)'
;MSSTDDSYSMTCSLPSSLEQTPLSSLSAASSYSSLVNCDETISIQHDQQQQQQQQQHIERKIKTNDMKSDTNDKMTNGYNNINKRSPHSTLLHRHVNKLCSILEQPIEIHGQGSFPALNIVPKDFLIELRRAFHVNQIDIKNIRLNGGAASYVLTNDKSFSYTDIDFVFRCDLSSETIWTQIKTIVCECLSQQIPSTSSQLSLSPIIIQAAYVEKIVRVINPSNNDSWALISLYNINGQNIELKFVDRMKRQFQFSVDSFQILIDPLLDYYDRISKYQQQINKKQQYYQNDYRSSKNNRYIYRYPIISVECLYGSFDAALTHLNRRHIVTTSPEGIHGGGLLKYCLLLTRGYRPYDNGISSWQLEKLMCSRFFIDFADINEQEYKLLSYLSSHFANDDSAKYRYLLQLSTIIERSTVCLMAHERNLTLTLITQLATDYYYRLYDEYNTYNITTAEVTVPNSITIDVIYHNELDEWKSLYTPSKSQSQLQQEEEN
;
A
#
# COMPACT_ATOMS: atom_id res chain seq x y z
N MET A 1 -45.19 55.87 -36.92
CA MET A 1 -44.39 55.52 -38.12
C MET A 1 -43.81 54.12 -37.89
N SER A 2 -43.73 53.30 -38.94
CA SER A 2 -42.93 52.06 -39.15
C SER A 2 -41.98 51.58 -38.02
N SER A 3 -41.74 50.28 -37.75
CA SER A 3 -41.90 49.04 -38.54
C SER A 3 -41.53 47.83 -37.63
N THR A 4 -42.40 46.85 -37.34
CA THR A 4 -42.59 45.50 -37.97
C THR A 4 -41.65 44.36 -37.48
N ASP A 5 -42.29 43.25 -37.05
CA ASP A 5 -41.89 41.82 -37.09
C ASP A 5 -40.68 41.36 -36.22
N ASP A 6 -40.52 40.13 -35.67
CA ASP A 6 -41.38 38.95 -35.37
C ASP A 6 -40.57 37.98 -34.43
N SER A 7 -41.00 36.83 -33.86
CA SER A 7 -42.27 36.10 -33.68
C SER A 7 -42.16 34.99 -32.58
N TYR A 8 -43.24 34.23 -32.35
CA TYR A 8 -43.38 32.89 -31.72
C TYR A 8 -42.85 32.57 -30.30
N SER A 9 -43.81 32.37 -29.38
CA SER A 9 -43.76 31.30 -28.35
C SER A 9 -45.15 30.63 -28.28
N MET A 10 -45.24 29.37 -27.86
CA MET A 10 -46.51 28.68 -27.61
C MET A 10 -46.50 27.96 -26.26
N THR A 11 -47.64 28.00 -25.56
CA THR A 11 -47.84 27.49 -24.20
C THR A 11 -49.23 26.86 -24.05
N CYS A 12 -49.42 26.06 -22.98
CA CYS A 12 -50.72 25.62 -22.43
C CYS A 12 -51.54 24.56 -23.24
N SER A 13 -52.40 23.69 -22.67
CA SER A 13 -52.64 23.24 -21.27
C SER A 13 -53.78 22.19 -21.18
N LEU A 14 -53.65 21.11 -20.36
CA LEU A 14 -54.68 20.45 -19.48
C LEU A 14 -56.05 19.94 -20.10
N PRO A 15 -56.96 19.20 -19.38
CA PRO A 15 -56.83 18.19 -18.29
C PRO A 15 -57.79 16.93 -18.35
N SER A 16 -57.50 15.92 -17.49
CA SER A 16 -58.40 15.06 -16.65
C SER A 16 -59.63 14.24 -17.14
N SER A 17 -59.61 12.90 -16.92
CA SER A 17 -60.56 12.06 -16.14
C SER A 17 -60.13 10.56 -16.20
N LEU A 18 -59.90 9.80 -15.12
CA LEU A 18 -60.77 9.15 -14.09
C LEU A 18 -61.51 7.86 -14.54
N GLU A 19 -61.03 6.66 -14.14
CA GLU A 19 -61.83 5.56 -13.52
C GLU A 19 -60.97 4.35 -13.03
N GLN A 20 -61.58 3.31 -12.44
CA GLN A 20 -61.01 2.45 -11.38
C GLN A 20 -60.97 0.92 -11.69
N THR A 21 -60.36 0.15 -10.75
CA THR A 21 -60.55 -1.31 -10.44
C THR A 21 -59.59 -2.35 -11.12
N PRO A 22 -59.54 -3.66 -10.72
CA PRO A 22 -58.62 -4.11 -9.67
C PRO A 22 -57.89 -5.48 -9.91
N LEU A 23 -57.17 -5.96 -8.89
CA LEU A 23 -56.42 -7.23 -8.83
C LEU A 23 -57.28 -8.52 -8.85
N SER A 24 -56.95 -9.46 -9.76
CA SER A 24 -56.94 -10.94 -9.61
C SER A 24 -56.38 -11.53 -10.94
N SER A 25 -55.87 -12.76 -11.09
CA SER A 25 -55.92 -14.00 -10.31
C SER A 25 -54.72 -14.92 -10.67
N LEU A 26 -54.45 -15.96 -9.86
CA LEU A 26 -53.56 -17.07 -10.24
C LEU A 26 -54.28 -18.08 -11.13
N SER A 27 -53.58 -18.76 -12.06
CA SER A 27 -53.69 -20.23 -12.24
C SER A 27 -52.72 -20.80 -13.29
N ALA A 28 -52.62 -22.13 -13.30
CA ALA A 28 -52.10 -23.02 -14.36
C ALA A 28 -50.57 -23.23 -14.47
N ALA A 29 -50.06 -24.20 -13.67
CA ALA A 29 -49.44 -25.42 -14.21
C ALA A 29 -49.09 -26.43 -13.10
N SER A 30 -50.08 -27.19 -12.60
CA SER A 30 -49.84 -28.40 -11.82
C SER A 30 -50.66 -29.56 -12.37
N SER A 31 -50.02 -30.43 -13.15
CA SER A 31 -50.51 -31.76 -13.53
C SER A 31 -49.39 -32.55 -14.19
N TYR A 32 -48.68 -33.36 -13.41
CA TYR A 32 -48.18 -34.70 -13.78
C TYR A 32 -47.41 -35.27 -12.58
N SER A 33 -48.15 -35.89 -11.66
CA SER A 33 -47.60 -36.79 -10.64
C SER A 33 -48.47 -38.04 -10.60
N SER A 34 -47.93 -39.14 -11.12
CA SER A 34 -48.30 -40.55 -10.84
C SER A 34 -47.53 -41.46 -11.79
N LEU A 35 -47.06 -42.62 -11.29
CA LEU A 35 -46.30 -43.67 -12.01
C LEU A 35 -44.87 -43.22 -12.41
N VAL A 36 -43.78 -43.64 -11.78
CA VAL A 36 -43.39 -44.96 -11.28
C VAL A 36 -42.42 -44.77 -10.10
N ASN A 37 -42.50 -45.60 -9.06
CA ASN A 37 -41.59 -45.54 -7.91
C ASN A 37 -41.28 -46.95 -7.39
N CYS A 38 -40.05 -47.42 -7.62
CA CYS A 38 -39.39 -48.60 -7.02
C CYS A 38 -37.89 -48.51 -7.37
N ASP A 39 -37.02 -48.19 -6.40
CA ASP A 39 -35.65 -48.77 -6.20
C ASP A 39 -34.67 -47.87 -5.40
N GLU A 40 -34.90 -46.55 -5.23
CA GLU A 40 -33.89 -45.67 -4.60
C GLU A 40 -33.90 -45.59 -3.06
N THR A 41 -34.81 -46.27 -2.36
CA THR A 41 -34.94 -46.16 -0.89
C THR A 41 -33.95 -47.00 -0.07
N ILE A 42 -33.15 -47.87 -0.70
CA ILE A 42 -32.19 -48.75 0.01
C ILE A 42 -30.80 -48.10 0.19
N SER A 43 -30.40 -47.20 -0.71
CA SER A 43 -29.09 -46.52 -0.68
C SER A 43 -28.93 -45.57 0.52
N ILE A 44 -29.93 -44.73 0.76
CA ILE A 44 -29.84 -43.58 1.70
C ILE A 44 -29.71 -44.01 3.18
N GLN A 45 -30.17 -45.22 3.54
CA GLN A 45 -30.01 -45.75 4.90
C GLN A 45 -28.61 -46.30 5.20
N HIS A 46 -27.84 -46.69 4.17
CA HIS A 46 -26.55 -47.34 4.35
C HIS A 46 -25.41 -46.34 4.64
N ASP A 47 -25.48 -45.14 4.05
CA ASP A 47 -24.47 -44.08 4.24
C ASP A 47 -24.57 -43.39 5.61
N GLN A 48 -25.78 -43.23 6.16
CA GLN A 48 -25.97 -42.62 7.48
C GLN A 48 -25.41 -43.48 8.62
N GLN A 49 -25.40 -44.82 8.48
CA GLN A 49 -24.78 -45.70 9.48
C GLN A 49 -23.24 -45.65 9.45
N GLN A 50 -22.62 -45.49 8.27
CA GLN A 50 -21.15 -45.41 8.18
C GLN A 50 -20.59 -44.12 8.80
N GLN A 51 -21.28 -42.99 8.66
CA GLN A 51 -20.84 -41.72 9.25
C GLN A 51 -20.89 -41.74 10.79
N GLN A 52 -21.92 -42.35 11.39
CA GLN A 52 -22.00 -42.48 12.86
C GLN A 52 -20.93 -43.42 13.43
N GLN A 53 -20.55 -44.49 12.73
CA GLN A 53 -19.49 -45.40 13.18
C GLN A 53 -18.10 -44.76 13.12
N GLN A 54 -17.82 -43.88 12.14
CA GLN A 54 -16.54 -43.15 12.09
C GLN A 54 -16.40 -42.12 13.23
N GLN A 55 -17.47 -41.38 13.58
CA GLN A 55 -17.43 -40.41 14.69
C GLN A 55 -17.11 -41.10 16.04
N GLN A 56 -17.75 -42.23 16.35
CA GLN A 56 -17.47 -42.98 17.58
C GLN A 56 -16.03 -43.54 17.64
N HIS A 57 -15.40 -43.77 16.49
CA HIS A 57 -14.02 -44.28 16.43
C HIS A 57 -12.96 -43.18 16.65
N ILE A 58 -13.31 -41.92 16.35
CA ILE A 58 -12.47 -40.74 16.60
C ILE A 58 -12.52 -40.34 18.08
N GLU A 59 -13.71 -40.28 18.69
CA GLU A 59 -13.85 -39.95 20.12
C GLU A 59 -13.13 -40.94 21.05
N ARG A 60 -13.08 -42.24 20.68
CA ARG A 60 -12.32 -43.25 21.43
C ARG A 60 -10.80 -43.04 21.35
N LYS A 61 -10.26 -42.53 20.23
CA LYS A 61 -8.83 -42.21 20.09
C LYS A 61 -8.43 -40.96 20.89
N ILE A 62 -9.33 -39.99 21.02
CA ILE A 62 -9.10 -38.78 21.82
C ILE A 62 -9.02 -39.16 23.31
N LYS A 63 -9.97 -39.96 23.82
CA LYS A 63 -10.00 -40.38 25.24
C LYS A 63 -8.87 -41.31 25.69
N THR A 64 -8.09 -41.90 24.79
CA THR A 64 -6.95 -42.76 25.16
C THR A 64 -5.61 -42.05 25.28
N ASN A 65 -5.50 -40.79 24.85
CA ASN A 65 -4.24 -40.03 24.93
C ASN A 65 -4.12 -39.21 26.24
N ASP A 66 -5.23 -38.87 26.90
CA ASP A 66 -5.26 -38.04 28.13
C ASP A 66 -4.92 -38.80 29.43
N MET A 67 -4.28 -39.98 29.37
CA MET A 67 -3.89 -40.76 30.56
C MET A 67 -2.41 -41.21 30.59
N LYS A 68 -1.53 -40.57 29.81
CA LYS A 68 -0.07 -40.81 29.88
C LYS A 68 0.78 -39.55 29.71
N SER A 69 0.65 -38.59 30.63
CA SER A 69 1.66 -37.50 30.77
C SER A 69 1.97 -37.07 32.21
N ASP A 70 1.63 -37.87 33.23
CA ASP A 70 1.93 -37.58 34.64
C ASP A 70 3.10 -38.41 35.19
N THR A 71 4.32 -38.18 34.67
CA THR A 71 5.60 -38.33 35.41
C THR A 71 6.76 -37.89 34.50
N ASN A 72 7.16 -36.61 34.55
CA ASN A 72 8.56 -36.16 34.40
C ASN A 72 8.76 -34.66 34.69
N ASP A 73 7.89 -34.05 35.49
CA ASP A 73 8.08 -32.69 36.01
C ASP A 73 9.16 -32.67 37.10
N LYS A 74 10.43 -32.56 36.69
CA LYS A 74 11.55 -32.08 37.54
C LYS A 74 12.89 -31.79 36.84
N MET A 75 12.93 -31.49 35.52
CA MET A 75 14.21 -31.08 34.88
C MET A 75 14.13 -30.12 33.67
N THR A 76 13.05 -29.35 33.50
CA THR A 76 12.86 -28.44 32.33
C THR A 76 12.58 -26.96 32.67
N ASN A 77 12.60 -26.57 33.96
CA ASN A 77 12.27 -25.21 34.43
C ASN A 77 13.30 -24.09 34.06
N GLY A 78 14.14 -24.31 33.05
CA GLY A 78 15.12 -23.33 32.55
C GLY A 78 14.70 -22.54 31.31
N TYR A 79 13.70 -22.99 30.54
CA TYR A 79 13.46 -22.49 29.17
C TYR A 79 12.08 -21.86 28.88
N ASN A 80 11.17 -21.80 29.85
CA ASN A 80 9.79 -21.31 29.64
C ASN A 80 9.55 -19.83 29.97
N ASN A 81 10.60 -18.99 30.06
CA ASN A 81 10.49 -17.62 30.58
C ASN A 81 10.91 -16.51 29.57
N ILE A 82 10.81 -16.75 28.26
CA ILE A 82 11.26 -15.80 27.21
C ILE A 82 10.10 -15.16 26.41
N ASN A 83 8.92 -15.78 26.30
CA ASN A 83 7.88 -15.34 25.36
C ASN A 83 6.71 -14.55 25.96
N LYS A 84 6.99 -13.41 26.62
CA LYS A 84 6.03 -12.29 26.63
C LYS A 84 6.14 -11.55 25.29
N ARG A 85 5.50 -12.11 24.25
CA ARG A 85 5.46 -11.50 22.90
C ARG A 85 4.73 -10.17 22.95
N SER A 86 5.49 -9.08 23.02
CA SER A 86 4.98 -7.72 23.07
C SER A 86 4.67 -7.21 21.65
N PRO A 87 3.55 -6.49 21.44
CA PRO A 87 3.36 -5.68 20.24
C PRO A 87 4.22 -4.39 20.28
N HIS A 88 4.74 -4.00 21.45
CA HIS A 88 5.52 -2.78 21.64
C HIS A 88 7.01 -3.05 21.78
N SER A 89 7.83 -2.17 21.19
CA SER A 89 9.30 -2.15 21.32
C SER A 89 9.83 -0.71 21.27
N THR A 90 11.15 -0.52 21.37
CA THR A 90 11.82 0.78 21.26
C THR A 90 12.89 0.79 20.16
N LEU A 91 13.05 1.93 19.49
CA LEU A 91 14.07 2.07 18.45
C LEU A 91 15.48 2.02 19.03
N LEU A 92 16.32 1.18 18.42
CA LEU A 92 17.77 1.22 18.59
C LEU A 92 18.34 2.47 17.91
N HIS A 93 19.50 2.95 18.37
CA HIS A 93 20.12 4.18 17.85
C HIS A 93 20.28 4.18 16.31
N ARG A 94 20.65 3.04 15.71
CA ARG A 94 20.73 2.89 14.24
C ARG A 94 19.38 3.09 13.52
N HIS A 95 18.27 2.71 14.14
CA HIS A 95 16.93 2.92 13.59
C HIS A 95 16.50 4.39 13.78
N VAL A 96 16.85 5.01 14.91
CA VAL A 96 16.65 6.45 15.12
C VAL A 96 17.36 7.27 14.04
N ASN A 97 18.60 6.90 13.67
CA ASN A 97 19.32 7.59 12.60
C ASN A 97 18.63 7.42 11.22
N LYS A 98 18.07 6.24 10.91
CA LYS A 98 17.22 6.04 9.72
C LYS A 98 15.95 6.89 9.75
N LEU A 99 15.30 7.00 10.90
CA LEU A 99 14.11 7.84 11.08
C LEU A 99 14.45 9.33 10.90
N CYS A 100 15.60 9.78 11.43
CA CYS A 100 16.09 11.14 11.19
C CYS A 100 16.32 11.37 9.70
N SER A 101 16.95 10.45 8.96
CA SER A 101 17.10 10.62 7.51
C SER A 101 15.77 10.71 6.75
N ILE A 102 14.69 10.06 7.20
CA ILE A 102 13.36 10.25 6.57
C ILE A 102 12.80 11.64 6.89
N LEU A 103 12.95 12.11 8.13
CA LEU A 103 12.34 13.36 8.58
C LEU A 103 13.13 14.63 8.22
N GLU A 104 14.42 14.51 7.92
CA GLU A 104 15.34 15.63 7.67
C GLU A 104 15.69 15.86 6.19
N GLN A 105 15.45 14.87 5.32
CA GLN A 105 15.67 15.05 3.89
C GLN A 105 14.51 15.88 3.29
N PRO A 106 14.79 16.94 2.51
CA PRO A 106 13.77 17.64 1.75
C PRO A 106 13.12 16.71 0.72
N ILE A 107 11.81 16.87 0.53
CA ILE A 107 11.00 16.12 -0.43
C ILE A 107 10.31 17.13 -1.33
N GLU A 108 10.46 16.93 -2.64
CA GLU A 108 9.88 17.79 -3.66
C GLU A 108 8.40 17.45 -3.87
N ILE A 109 7.52 18.42 -3.64
CA ILE A 109 6.08 18.31 -3.92
C ILE A 109 5.80 19.16 -5.15
N HIS A 110 5.34 18.51 -6.20
CA HIS A 110 5.17 19.13 -7.49
C HIS A 110 3.89 19.99 -7.50
N GLY A 111 3.98 21.19 -8.09
CA GLY A 111 2.81 22.00 -8.37
C GLY A 111 2.17 21.60 -9.69
N GLN A 112 0.85 21.43 -9.73
CA GLN A 112 0.10 21.23 -10.96
C GLN A 112 -0.03 22.55 -11.73
N GLY A 113 0.07 22.50 -13.07
CA GLY A 113 -0.02 23.70 -13.91
C GLY A 113 1.18 24.63 -13.76
N SER A 114 0.94 25.90 -13.37
CA SER A 114 1.97 26.94 -13.23
C SER A 114 2.51 27.12 -11.81
N PHE A 115 2.18 26.21 -10.90
CA PHE A 115 2.61 26.28 -9.50
C PHE A 115 4.05 25.77 -9.32
N PRO A 116 4.90 26.46 -8.53
CA PRO A 116 6.28 26.04 -8.32
C PRO A 116 6.36 24.76 -7.47
N ALA A 117 7.39 23.94 -7.67
CA ALA A 117 7.65 22.82 -6.77
C ALA A 117 8.03 23.30 -5.36
N LEU A 118 7.52 22.63 -4.33
CA LEU A 118 7.79 22.91 -2.92
C LEU A 118 8.85 21.94 -2.38
N ASN A 119 9.86 22.45 -1.68
CA ASN A 119 10.86 21.61 -1.02
C ASN A 119 10.49 21.45 0.46
N ILE A 120 9.69 20.43 0.78
CA ILE A 120 9.17 20.22 2.13
C ILE A 120 10.12 19.34 2.95
N VAL A 121 10.59 19.86 4.09
CA VAL A 121 11.31 19.07 5.10
C VAL A 121 10.29 18.48 6.08
N PRO A 122 10.12 17.15 6.18
CA PRO A 122 9.00 16.57 6.92
C PRO A 122 8.95 16.92 8.41
N LYS A 123 10.09 17.00 9.12
CA LYS A 123 10.07 17.40 10.55
C LYS A 123 9.48 18.79 10.75
N ASP A 124 9.83 19.75 9.90
CA ASP A 124 9.48 21.15 10.07
C ASP A 124 8.01 21.38 9.68
N PHE A 125 7.55 20.72 8.60
CA PHE A 125 6.15 20.69 8.19
C PHE A 125 5.23 20.03 9.23
N LEU A 126 5.66 18.91 9.83
CA LEU A 126 4.89 18.23 10.88
C LEU A 126 4.83 19.04 12.19
N ILE A 127 5.90 19.74 12.55
CA ILE A 127 5.90 20.67 13.70
C ILE A 127 4.91 21.81 13.45
N GLU A 128 4.91 22.39 12.25
CA GLU A 128 4.02 23.49 11.89
C GLU A 128 2.55 23.04 11.81
N LEU A 129 2.25 21.89 11.19
CA LEU A 129 0.92 21.27 11.23
C LEU A 129 0.44 21.06 12.67
N ARG A 130 1.28 20.49 13.54
CA ARG A 130 0.94 20.24 14.94
C ARG A 130 0.66 21.55 15.71
N ARG A 131 1.42 22.61 15.42
CA ARG A 131 1.19 23.96 15.95
C ARG A 131 -0.15 24.53 15.47
N ALA A 132 -0.44 24.42 14.17
CA ALA A 132 -1.66 24.93 13.56
C ALA A 132 -2.93 24.19 14.03
N PHE A 133 -2.87 22.86 14.18
CA PHE A 133 -3.96 22.06 14.77
C PHE A 133 -4.23 22.47 16.22
N HIS A 134 -3.19 22.63 17.05
CA HIS A 134 -3.34 23.09 18.44
C HIS A 134 -3.97 24.49 18.53
N VAL A 135 -3.55 25.45 17.70
CA VAL A 135 -4.13 26.80 17.67
C VAL A 135 -5.62 26.78 17.28
N ASN A 136 -5.99 25.88 16.37
CA ASN A 136 -7.38 25.70 15.91
C ASN A 136 -8.20 24.72 16.80
N GLN A 137 -7.69 24.34 17.98
CA GLN A 137 -8.37 23.46 18.94
C GLN A 137 -8.67 22.04 18.41
N ILE A 138 -7.89 21.56 17.45
CA ILE A 138 -8.00 20.19 16.92
C ILE A 138 -7.06 19.27 17.69
N ASP A 139 -7.63 18.33 18.46
CA ASP A 139 -6.87 17.36 19.26
C ASP A 139 -6.21 16.29 18.37
N ILE A 140 -4.88 16.34 18.28
CA ILE A 140 -4.03 15.31 17.67
C ILE A 140 -3.33 14.54 18.79
N LYS A 141 -3.85 13.34 19.10
CA LYS A 141 -3.41 12.49 20.21
C LYS A 141 -2.00 11.94 20.06
N ASN A 142 -1.56 11.74 18.81
CA ASN A 142 -0.18 11.42 18.43
C ASN A 142 -0.03 11.41 16.90
N ILE A 143 1.21 11.59 16.45
CA ILE A 143 1.64 11.40 15.06
C ILE A 143 2.58 10.19 14.97
N ARG A 144 2.37 9.35 13.96
CA ARG A 144 3.13 8.10 13.73
C ARG A 144 3.59 7.98 12.29
N LEU A 145 4.80 7.47 12.07
CA LEU A 145 5.24 6.97 10.77
C LEU A 145 4.74 5.54 10.57
N ASN A 146 4.20 5.23 9.39
CA ASN A 146 3.62 3.91 9.07
C ASN A 146 4.21 3.34 7.75
N GLY A 147 3.69 2.19 7.31
CA GLY A 147 3.85 1.66 5.96
C GLY A 147 5.28 1.26 5.59
N GLY A 148 5.64 1.49 4.33
CA GLY A 148 6.96 1.13 3.79
C GLY A 148 8.09 1.87 4.53
N ALA A 149 7.89 3.15 4.81
CA ALA A 149 8.86 4.00 5.50
C ALA A 149 9.16 3.52 6.93
N ALA A 150 8.13 3.15 7.71
CA ALA A 150 8.33 2.54 9.04
C ALA A 150 9.10 1.21 8.98
N SER A 151 8.85 0.42 7.93
CA SER A 151 9.52 -0.87 7.70
C SER A 151 10.99 -0.67 7.32
N TYR A 152 11.30 0.32 6.49
CA TYR A 152 12.67 0.73 6.14
C TYR A 152 13.51 1.11 7.37
N VAL A 153 12.90 1.81 8.34
CA VAL A 153 13.56 2.21 9.60
C VAL A 153 14.02 0.99 10.43
N LEU A 154 13.25 -0.10 10.40
CA LEU A 154 13.46 -1.28 11.24
C LEU A 154 14.27 -2.40 10.59
N THR A 155 14.24 -2.52 9.26
CA THR A 155 14.98 -3.57 8.55
C THR A 155 16.48 -3.33 8.60
N ASN A 156 17.28 -4.41 8.65
CA ASN A 156 18.72 -4.35 8.42
C ASN A 156 19.07 -4.39 6.92
N ASP A 157 18.09 -4.65 6.06
CA ASP A 157 18.26 -4.73 4.61
C ASP A 157 18.61 -3.36 3.99
N LYS A 158 19.74 -3.28 3.29
CA LYS A 158 20.20 -2.06 2.60
C LYS A 158 19.53 -1.85 1.24
N SER A 159 18.94 -2.89 0.66
CA SER A 159 18.25 -2.86 -0.64
C SER A 159 16.75 -2.62 -0.52
N PHE A 160 16.23 -2.48 0.71
CA PHE A 160 14.83 -2.16 0.96
C PHE A 160 14.55 -0.73 0.53
N SER A 161 13.64 -0.56 -0.43
CA SER A 161 13.00 0.72 -0.75
C SER A 161 11.57 0.75 -0.21
N TYR A 162 11.15 1.94 0.21
CA TYR A 162 9.73 2.27 0.40
C TYR A 162 9.27 3.09 -0.81
N THR A 163 7.96 3.12 -1.07
CA THR A 163 7.40 4.07 -2.02
C THR A 163 7.03 5.32 -1.25
N ASP A 164 5.95 5.27 -0.47
CA ASP A 164 5.35 6.47 0.11
C ASP A 164 5.71 6.66 1.59
N ILE A 165 5.51 7.88 2.09
CA ILE A 165 5.74 8.25 3.49
C ILE A 165 4.40 8.52 4.17
N ASP A 166 3.91 7.48 4.84
CA ASP A 166 2.65 7.51 5.59
C ASP A 166 2.80 8.17 6.97
N PHE A 167 2.25 9.38 7.14
CA PHE A 167 2.09 10.00 8.47
C PHE A 167 0.66 9.81 8.98
N VAL A 168 0.51 9.04 10.05
CA VAL A 168 -0.77 8.74 10.70
C VAL A 168 -1.00 9.68 11.89
N PHE A 169 -2.03 10.53 11.77
CA PHE A 169 -2.50 11.44 12.81
C PHE A 169 -3.69 10.80 13.54
N ARG A 170 -3.56 10.56 14.84
CA ARG A 170 -4.65 10.03 15.68
C ARG A 170 -5.51 11.19 16.19
N CYS A 171 -6.69 11.40 15.62
CA CYS A 171 -7.60 12.52 15.96
C CYS A 171 -9.06 12.07 16.01
N ASP A 172 -9.98 12.93 16.43
CA ASP A 172 -11.42 12.70 16.20
C ASP A 172 -11.82 13.22 14.80
N LEU A 173 -12.72 12.49 14.13
CA LEU A 173 -13.28 12.82 12.81
C LEU A 173 -14.82 12.79 12.80
N SER A 174 -15.44 12.72 13.98
CA SER A 174 -16.90 12.75 14.18
C SER A 174 -17.60 13.97 13.57
N SER A 175 -16.90 15.10 13.45
CA SER A 175 -17.42 16.38 12.96
C SER A 175 -16.94 16.73 11.56
N GLU A 176 -17.88 17.09 10.68
CA GLU A 176 -17.62 17.63 9.33
C GLU A 176 -16.82 18.93 9.37
N THR A 177 -17.07 19.76 10.39
CA THR A 177 -16.37 21.02 10.62
C THR A 177 -14.89 20.78 10.91
N ILE A 178 -14.57 19.80 11.76
CA ILE A 178 -13.18 19.42 12.08
C ILE A 178 -12.47 18.94 10.81
N TRP A 179 -13.11 18.08 10.01
CA TRP A 179 -12.51 17.64 8.74
C TRP A 179 -12.26 18.81 7.76
N THR A 180 -13.20 19.75 7.67
CA THR A 180 -13.05 20.94 6.83
C THR A 180 -11.90 21.82 7.31
N GLN A 181 -11.77 22.04 8.63
CA GLN A 181 -10.65 22.74 9.23
C GLN A 181 -9.32 22.02 9.01
N ILE A 182 -9.27 20.68 9.11
CA ILE A 182 -8.06 19.88 8.82
C ILE A 182 -7.56 20.14 7.40
N LYS A 183 -8.44 20.08 6.39
CA LYS A 183 -8.08 20.39 4.99
C LYS A 183 -7.54 21.82 4.85
N THR A 184 -8.23 22.80 5.45
CA THR A 184 -7.82 24.21 5.43
C THR A 184 -6.44 24.39 6.03
N ILE A 185 -6.19 23.85 7.23
CA ILE A 185 -4.90 23.94 7.94
C ILE A 185 -3.76 23.31 7.13
N VAL A 186 -3.99 22.14 6.52
CA VAL A 186 -2.99 21.51 5.64
C VAL A 186 -2.65 22.42 4.46
N CYS A 187 -3.65 23.00 3.80
CA CYS A 187 -3.44 23.94 2.70
C CYS A 187 -2.76 25.24 3.16
N GLU A 188 -3.08 25.79 4.33
CA GLU A 188 -2.42 26.96 4.89
C GLU A 188 -0.94 26.67 5.19
N CYS A 189 -0.61 25.49 5.71
CA CYS A 189 0.77 25.07 5.97
C CYS A 189 1.56 24.85 4.67
N LEU A 190 0.93 24.31 3.62
CA LEU A 190 1.52 24.20 2.28
C LEU A 190 1.76 25.58 1.64
N SER A 191 0.81 26.51 1.79
CA SER A 191 0.94 27.87 1.26
C SER A 191 2.15 28.62 1.84
N GLN A 192 2.53 28.34 3.08
CA GLN A 192 3.73 28.91 3.72
C GLN A 192 5.05 28.39 3.13
N GLN A 193 5.04 27.27 2.40
CA GLN A 193 6.23 26.72 1.73
C GLN A 193 6.46 27.32 0.33
N ILE A 194 5.53 28.13 -0.19
CA ILE A 194 5.67 28.75 -1.51
C ILE A 194 6.77 29.82 -1.47
N PRO A 195 7.78 29.78 -2.37
CA PRO A 195 8.83 30.79 -2.42
C PRO A 195 8.29 32.22 -2.59
N SER A 196 8.79 33.16 -1.80
CA SER A 196 8.29 34.55 -1.73
C SER A 196 8.47 35.39 -3.00
N THR A 197 9.07 34.82 -4.05
CA THR A 197 9.18 35.39 -5.40
C THR A 197 7.87 35.27 -6.19
N SER A 198 6.99 34.33 -5.81
CA SER A 198 5.62 34.25 -6.34
C SER A 198 4.70 35.18 -5.54
N SER A 199 3.88 35.95 -6.26
CA SER A 199 3.01 37.02 -5.76
C SER A 199 2.42 36.78 -4.36
N GLN A 200 2.67 37.70 -3.42
CA GLN A 200 2.25 37.66 -2.00
C GLN A 200 0.73 37.77 -1.74
N LEU A 201 -0.13 37.35 -2.69
CA LEU A 201 -1.53 37.12 -2.36
C LEU A 201 -1.64 35.83 -1.55
N SER A 202 -2.26 35.90 -0.39
CA SER A 202 -2.71 34.72 0.37
C SER A 202 -3.67 33.93 -0.51
N LEU A 203 -3.19 32.84 -1.10
CA LEU A 203 -3.98 32.00 -1.99
C LEU A 203 -5.06 31.28 -1.19
N SER A 204 -6.26 31.17 -1.79
CA SER A 204 -7.35 30.41 -1.18
C SER A 204 -6.91 28.95 -0.94
N PRO A 205 -7.24 28.33 0.22
CA PRO A 205 -6.98 26.91 0.48
C PRO A 205 -7.44 25.99 -0.65
N ILE A 206 -8.52 26.32 -1.36
CA ILE A 206 -9.04 25.55 -2.50
C ILE A 206 -8.03 25.53 -3.67
N ILE A 207 -7.35 26.66 -3.93
CA ILE A 207 -6.35 26.78 -4.99
C ILE A 207 -5.10 25.95 -4.63
N ILE A 208 -4.65 26.05 -3.38
CA ILE A 208 -3.53 25.25 -2.86
C ILE A 208 -3.85 23.75 -2.92
N GLN A 209 -5.08 23.37 -2.56
CA GLN A 209 -5.54 21.98 -2.64
C GLN A 209 -5.47 21.48 -4.09
N ALA A 210 -5.99 22.24 -5.06
CA ALA A 210 -5.94 21.88 -6.47
C ALA A 210 -4.51 21.85 -7.05
N ALA A 211 -3.59 22.66 -6.51
CA ALA A 211 -2.21 22.74 -6.99
C ALA A 211 -1.31 21.60 -6.48
N TYR A 212 -1.45 21.17 -5.23
CA TYR A 212 -0.46 20.30 -4.57
C TYR A 212 -1.01 18.98 -3.99
N VAL A 213 -2.33 18.78 -3.99
CA VAL A 213 -2.95 17.56 -3.47
C VAL A 213 -3.37 16.67 -4.64
N GLU A 214 -2.72 15.52 -4.79
CA GLU A 214 -3.06 14.52 -5.80
C GLU A 214 -4.41 13.87 -5.49
N LYS A 215 -4.65 13.56 -4.20
CA LYS A 215 -5.76 12.70 -3.80
C LYS A 215 -6.26 13.02 -2.41
N ILE A 216 -7.58 13.16 -2.28
CA ILE A 216 -8.27 13.23 -0.99
C ILE A 216 -9.26 12.08 -0.90
N VAL A 217 -9.22 11.35 0.22
CA VAL A 217 -10.19 10.30 0.55
C VAL A 217 -10.72 10.56 1.95
N ARG A 218 -12.02 10.37 2.17
CA ARG A 218 -12.60 10.30 3.51
C ARG A 218 -13.62 9.17 3.55
N VAL A 219 -13.48 8.31 4.55
CA VAL A 219 -14.34 7.17 4.82
C VAL A 219 -14.97 7.37 6.18
N ILE A 220 -16.29 7.50 6.19
CA ILE A 220 -17.11 7.42 7.41
C ILE A 220 -18.13 6.32 7.18
N ASN A 221 -17.93 5.20 7.84
CA ASN A 221 -18.83 4.05 7.80
C ASN A 221 -19.20 3.64 9.24
N PRO A 222 -20.35 4.10 9.76
CA PRO A 222 -20.81 3.75 11.10
C PRO A 222 -21.02 2.25 11.30
N SER A 223 -21.48 1.51 10.28
CA SER A 223 -21.79 0.07 10.42
C SER A 223 -20.54 -0.81 10.50
N ASN A 224 -19.46 -0.42 9.82
CA ASN A 224 -18.17 -1.11 9.90
C ASN A 224 -17.19 -0.52 10.91
N ASN A 225 -17.60 0.52 11.65
CA ASN A 225 -16.80 1.27 12.61
C ASN A 225 -15.49 1.84 12.01
N ASP A 226 -15.56 2.32 10.77
CA ASP A 226 -14.42 2.85 10.01
C ASP A 226 -14.60 4.38 9.86
N SER A 227 -13.62 5.16 10.31
CA SER A 227 -13.67 6.63 10.40
C SER A 227 -12.25 7.18 10.21
N TRP A 228 -11.90 7.52 8.97
CA TRP A 228 -10.56 7.97 8.59
C TRP A 228 -10.58 8.83 7.33
N ALA A 229 -9.53 9.62 7.15
CA ALA A 229 -9.30 10.43 5.95
C ALA A 229 -7.83 10.40 5.55
N LEU A 230 -7.54 10.79 4.31
CA LEU A 230 -6.23 10.76 3.68
C LEU A 230 -6.10 11.95 2.73
N ILE A 231 -4.93 12.60 2.77
CA ILE A 231 -4.50 13.65 1.84
C ILE A 231 -3.13 13.22 1.31
N SER A 232 -3.05 12.83 0.03
CA SER A 232 -1.79 12.54 -0.66
C SER A 232 -1.30 13.81 -1.36
N LEU A 233 -0.06 14.20 -1.07
CA LEU A 233 0.59 15.33 -1.72
C LEU A 233 1.29 14.87 -3.00
N TYR A 234 1.16 15.65 -4.08
CA TYR A 234 1.55 15.24 -5.42
C TYR A 234 3.07 15.25 -5.63
N ASN A 235 3.64 14.11 -6.03
CA ASN A 235 5.02 14.02 -6.49
C ASN A 235 5.12 13.20 -7.79
N ILE A 236 5.58 13.84 -8.89
CA ILE A 236 5.69 13.17 -10.20
C ILE A 236 6.72 12.04 -10.19
N ASN A 237 7.70 12.10 -9.29
CA ASN A 237 8.77 11.11 -9.15
C ASN A 237 8.36 9.91 -8.28
N GLY A 238 7.11 9.83 -7.83
CA GLY A 238 6.66 8.93 -6.77
C GLY A 238 7.16 9.38 -5.39
N GLN A 239 7.08 8.51 -4.38
CA GLN A 239 7.39 8.87 -2.99
C GLN A 239 6.54 10.05 -2.51
N ASN A 240 5.23 9.83 -2.49
CA ASN A 240 4.26 10.79 -1.99
C ASN A 240 4.37 10.92 -0.46
N ILE A 241 4.05 12.11 0.05
CA ILE A 241 3.76 12.30 1.48
C ILE A 241 2.25 12.11 1.67
N GLU A 242 1.86 11.07 2.41
CA GLU A 242 0.45 10.81 2.75
C GLU A 242 0.15 11.25 4.19
N LEU A 243 -0.76 12.21 4.34
CA LEU A 243 -1.28 12.65 5.63
C LEU A 243 -2.59 11.92 5.93
N LYS A 244 -2.52 10.93 6.82
CA LYS A 244 -3.62 10.00 7.12
C LYS A 244 -4.21 10.26 8.50
N PHE A 245 -5.42 10.80 8.54
CA PHE A 245 -6.15 11.12 9.77
C PHE A 245 -7.00 9.92 10.18
N VAL A 246 -6.80 9.38 11.39
CA VAL A 246 -7.44 8.14 11.83
C VAL A 246 -8.06 8.28 13.22
N ASP A 247 -9.38 8.28 13.22
CA ASP A 247 -10.23 8.12 14.41
C ASP A 247 -10.42 6.63 14.69
N ARG A 248 -11.06 5.90 13.75
CA ARG A 248 -11.24 4.44 13.84
C ARG A 248 -10.88 3.79 12.51
N MET A 249 -10.12 2.71 12.54
CA MET A 249 -9.73 1.97 11.34
C MET A 249 -9.74 0.48 11.63
N LYS A 250 -10.61 -0.25 10.92
CA LYS A 250 -10.80 -1.70 11.10
C LYS A 250 -9.61 -2.51 10.59
N ARG A 251 -8.96 -2.06 9.52
CA ARG A 251 -7.87 -2.77 8.83
C ARG A 251 -6.65 -1.84 8.74
N GLN A 252 -5.69 -2.01 9.64
CA GLN A 252 -4.53 -1.10 9.77
C GLN A 252 -3.23 -1.65 9.13
N PHE A 253 -3.19 -2.93 8.76
CA PHE A 253 -2.09 -3.58 8.03
C PHE A 253 -2.63 -4.68 7.10
N GLN A 254 -1.83 -5.15 6.14
CA GLN A 254 -2.19 -6.28 5.26
C GLN A 254 -1.33 -7.52 5.55
N PHE A 255 -0.02 -7.32 5.73
CA PHE A 255 0.94 -8.35 6.13
C PHE A 255 1.72 -7.90 7.36
N SER A 256 2.37 -8.86 8.02
CA SER A 256 3.24 -8.57 9.18
C SER A 256 4.37 -7.58 8.85
N VAL A 257 4.88 -7.61 7.62
CA VAL A 257 6.01 -6.77 7.18
C VAL A 257 5.66 -5.29 7.04
N ASP A 258 4.37 -4.93 6.89
CA ASP A 258 3.86 -3.56 6.84
C ASP A 258 3.04 -3.17 8.08
N SER A 259 3.21 -3.88 9.19
CA SER A 259 2.39 -3.72 10.41
C SER A 259 2.95 -2.74 11.46
N PHE A 260 4.04 -2.04 11.14
CA PHE A 260 4.78 -1.20 12.10
C PHE A 260 4.33 0.26 12.09
N GLN A 261 4.04 0.79 13.28
CA GLN A 261 3.84 2.21 13.50
C GLN A 261 4.86 2.75 14.50
N ILE A 262 5.62 3.77 14.10
CA ILE A 262 6.66 4.41 14.91
C ILE A 262 6.11 5.74 15.44
N LEU A 263 6.08 5.93 16.75
CA LEU A 263 5.62 7.17 17.38
C LEU A 263 6.66 8.28 17.19
N ILE A 264 6.36 9.31 16.38
CA ILE A 264 7.36 10.33 16.05
C ILE A 264 7.33 11.57 16.97
N ASP A 265 6.28 11.76 17.77
CA ASP A 265 6.14 12.94 18.65
C ASP A 265 7.37 13.23 19.54
N PRO A 266 8.02 12.25 20.20
CA PRO A 266 9.22 12.52 21.01
C PRO A 266 10.36 13.15 20.21
N LEU A 267 10.46 12.81 18.92
CA LEU A 267 11.48 13.31 18.00
C LEU A 267 11.09 14.68 17.43
N LEU A 268 9.80 14.94 17.16
CA LEU A 268 9.31 16.29 16.83
C LEU A 268 9.55 17.27 18.00
N ASP A 269 9.30 16.84 19.24
CA ASP A 269 9.59 17.61 20.46
C ASP A 269 11.10 17.86 20.66
N TYR A 270 11.93 16.91 20.25
CA TYR A 270 13.39 17.07 20.25
C TYR A 270 13.83 18.15 19.24
N TYR A 271 13.33 18.12 18.01
CA TYR A 271 13.64 19.13 16.99
C TYR A 271 13.14 20.53 17.38
N ASP A 272 11.90 20.67 17.86
CA ASP A 272 11.33 21.95 18.30
C ASP A 272 12.14 22.56 19.46
N ARG A 273 12.55 21.74 20.45
CA ARG A 273 13.44 22.20 21.55
C ARG A 273 14.81 22.65 21.04
N ILE A 274 15.42 21.94 20.09
CA ILE A 274 16.72 22.32 19.53
C ILE A 274 16.62 23.61 18.73
N SER A 275 15.60 23.77 17.88
CA SER A 275 15.33 25.00 17.13
C SER A 275 15.22 26.21 18.06
N LYS A 276 14.38 26.11 19.10
CA LYS A 276 14.22 27.15 20.13
C LYS A 276 15.53 27.45 20.87
N TYR A 277 16.33 26.44 21.19
CA TYR A 277 17.63 26.61 21.87
C TYR A 277 18.67 27.32 20.98
N GLN A 278 18.76 26.94 19.70
CA GLN A 278 19.65 27.58 18.71
C GLN A 278 19.27 29.05 18.50
N GLN A 279 17.99 29.37 18.35
CA GLN A 279 17.51 30.75 18.24
C GLN A 279 17.87 31.59 19.47
N GLN A 280 17.80 31.01 20.68
CA GLN A 280 18.20 31.70 21.92
C GLN A 280 19.71 31.96 21.99
N ILE A 281 20.56 31.02 21.55
CA ILE A 281 22.01 31.22 21.47
C ILE A 281 22.33 32.34 20.49
N ASN A 282 21.77 32.31 19.27
CA ASN A 282 22.06 33.30 18.24
C ASN A 282 21.67 34.72 18.68
N LYS A 283 20.54 34.88 19.38
CA LYS A 283 20.15 36.17 19.99
C LYS A 283 21.09 36.64 21.10
N LYS A 284 21.67 35.73 21.90
CA LYS A 284 22.62 36.10 22.98
C LYS A 284 24.02 36.44 22.45
N GLN A 285 24.48 35.77 21.40
CA GLN A 285 25.75 36.08 20.75
C GLN A 285 25.80 37.49 20.13
N GLN A 286 24.64 38.09 19.81
CA GLN A 286 24.56 39.48 19.35
C GLN A 286 24.73 40.53 20.47
N TYR A 287 24.65 40.15 21.76
CA TYR A 287 24.67 41.11 22.88
C TYR A 287 25.90 41.00 23.80
N TYR A 288 26.58 39.86 23.85
CA TYR A 288 27.85 39.72 24.58
C TYR A 288 28.83 38.83 23.82
N GLN A 289 29.83 39.46 23.18
CA GLN A 289 31.10 38.82 22.88
C GLN A 289 31.94 38.76 24.16
N ASN A 290 31.91 37.62 24.86
CA ASN A 290 32.99 36.98 25.64
C ASN A 290 32.42 35.95 26.64
N ASP A 291 33.21 34.94 26.99
CA ASP A 291 32.99 33.95 28.07
C ASP A 291 31.83 32.92 27.97
N TYR A 292 31.50 32.44 26.76
CA TYR A 292 30.74 31.19 26.63
C TYR A 292 31.60 29.93 26.81
N ARG A 293 32.02 29.65 28.05
CA ARG A 293 32.62 28.36 28.44
C ARG A 293 31.56 27.24 28.31
N SER A 294 31.73 26.38 27.31
CA SER A 294 30.80 25.29 26.99
C SER A 294 30.56 24.37 28.19
N SER A 295 29.36 24.42 28.76
CA SER A 295 29.00 23.64 29.95
C SER A 295 28.81 22.15 29.62
N LYS A 296 29.32 21.27 30.49
CA LYS A 296 29.16 19.81 30.39
C LYS A 296 27.68 19.37 30.31
N ASN A 297 26.74 20.23 30.72
CA ASN A 297 25.29 20.00 30.66
C ASN A 297 24.73 20.03 29.23
N ASN A 298 25.41 20.65 28.26
CA ASN A 298 24.89 20.80 26.90
C ASN A 298 24.76 19.46 26.14
N ARG A 299 25.54 18.44 26.53
CA ARG A 299 25.49 17.09 25.92
C ARG A 299 24.16 16.36 26.08
N TYR A 300 23.34 16.73 27.07
CA TYR A 300 22.02 16.11 27.26
C TYR A 300 20.95 16.68 26.30
N ILE A 301 21.14 17.91 25.80
CA ILE A 301 20.19 18.56 24.88
C ILE A 301 20.22 17.88 23.51
N TYR A 302 21.41 17.46 23.05
CA TYR A 302 21.61 16.76 21.77
C TYR A 302 21.49 15.23 21.85
N ARG A 303 20.91 14.69 22.94
CA ARG A 303 20.65 13.26 23.06
C ARG A 303 19.28 12.94 22.46
N TYR A 304 19.25 12.07 21.45
CA TYR A 304 18.00 11.57 20.88
C TYR A 304 17.06 10.96 21.94
N PRO A 305 15.74 11.17 21.79
CA PRO A 305 14.73 10.62 22.69
C PRO A 305 14.62 9.10 22.56
N ILE A 306 13.96 8.46 23.53
CA ILE A 306 13.48 7.09 23.38
C ILE A 306 12.23 7.15 22.50
N ILE A 307 12.24 6.36 21.41
CA ILE A 307 11.16 6.32 20.43
C ILE A 307 10.51 4.94 20.48
N SER A 308 9.20 4.90 20.73
CA SER A 308 8.43 3.65 20.78
C SER A 308 7.92 3.24 19.40
N VAL A 309 7.78 1.92 19.22
CA VAL A 309 7.17 1.29 18.04
C VAL A 309 6.08 0.35 18.49
N GLU A 310 4.97 0.39 17.78
CA GLU A 310 3.85 -0.54 17.92
C GLU A 310 3.76 -1.41 16.66
N CYS A 311 3.53 -2.71 16.86
CA CYS A 311 3.38 -3.70 15.80
C CYS A 311 1.96 -4.26 15.85
N LEU A 312 1.17 -3.90 14.84
CA LEU A 312 -0.25 -4.23 14.72
C LEU A 312 -0.49 -5.71 14.43
N TYR A 313 0.53 -6.44 13.95
CA TYR A 313 0.52 -7.90 13.83
C TYR A 313 0.51 -8.62 15.20
N GLY A 314 0.71 -7.89 16.30
CA GLY A 314 0.56 -8.39 17.68
C GLY A 314 1.87 -8.85 18.35
N SER A 315 2.89 -9.22 17.57
CA SER A 315 4.23 -9.53 18.09
C SER A 315 5.30 -8.82 17.27
N PHE A 316 5.98 -7.87 17.90
CA PHE A 316 7.04 -7.07 17.28
C PHE A 316 8.19 -7.94 16.78
N ASP A 317 8.71 -8.85 17.61
CA ASP A 317 9.87 -9.69 17.26
C ASP A 317 9.56 -10.68 16.14
N ALA A 318 8.32 -11.20 16.08
CA ALA A 318 7.87 -12.06 14.98
C ALA A 318 7.79 -11.28 13.66
N ALA A 319 7.11 -10.14 13.65
CA ALA A 319 7.03 -9.28 12.47
C ALA A 319 8.42 -8.79 12.01
N LEU A 320 9.30 -8.43 12.94
CA LEU A 320 10.68 -8.02 12.64
C LEU A 320 11.50 -9.18 12.06
N THR A 321 11.27 -10.42 12.53
CA THR A 321 11.85 -11.62 11.94
C THR A 321 11.34 -11.84 10.51
N HIS A 322 10.03 -11.67 10.27
CA HIS A 322 9.46 -11.77 8.93
C HIS A 322 10.03 -10.72 7.98
N LEU A 323 10.15 -9.47 8.43
CA LEU A 323 10.74 -8.38 7.65
C LEU A 323 12.20 -8.66 7.27
N ASN A 324 13.05 -9.08 8.23
CA ASN A 324 14.46 -9.35 7.96
C ASN A 324 14.70 -10.65 7.16
N ARG A 325 13.79 -11.63 7.21
CA ARG A 325 13.86 -12.88 6.40
C ARG A 325 13.08 -12.80 5.08
N ARG A 326 12.48 -11.64 4.78
CA ARG A 326 11.56 -11.44 3.65
C ARG A 326 10.42 -12.47 3.57
N HIS A 327 9.76 -12.74 4.69
CA HIS A 327 8.59 -13.62 4.74
C HIS A 327 7.28 -12.85 4.54
N ILE A 328 6.38 -13.37 3.72
CA ILE A 328 4.99 -12.90 3.60
C ILE A 328 4.12 -13.70 4.56
N VAL A 329 3.58 -13.04 5.59
CA VAL A 329 2.70 -13.64 6.61
C VAL A 329 1.58 -12.66 6.95
N THR A 330 0.35 -13.17 7.09
CA THR A 330 -0.81 -12.43 7.60
C THR A 330 -1.57 -13.29 8.62
N THR A 331 -2.25 -12.65 9.57
CA THR A 331 -3.16 -13.29 10.55
C THR A 331 -4.63 -13.11 10.20
N SER A 332 -4.94 -12.24 9.25
CA SER A 332 -6.30 -11.82 8.90
C SER A 332 -6.48 -11.88 7.37
N PRO A 333 -6.44 -13.08 6.77
CA PRO A 333 -6.62 -13.25 5.32
C PRO A 333 -7.96 -12.66 4.83
N GLU A 334 -9.03 -12.79 5.60
CA GLU A 334 -10.36 -12.16 5.37
C GLU A 334 -10.34 -10.62 5.45
N GLY A 335 -9.29 -10.06 6.06
CA GLY A 335 -8.97 -8.64 6.11
C GLY A 335 -8.33 -8.09 4.81
N ILE A 336 -8.02 -8.95 3.84
CA ILE A 336 -7.41 -8.54 2.58
C ILE A 336 -8.49 -8.13 1.57
N HIS A 337 -8.27 -7.03 0.85
CA HIS A 337 -9.07 -6.55 -0.28
C HIS A 337 -8.32 -6.82 -1.60
N GLY A 338 -8.93 -6.60 -2.77
CA GLY A 338 -8.35 -6.88 -4.08
C GLY A 338 -6.95 -6.27 -4.31
N GLY A 339 -6.69 -5.07 -3.80
CA GLY A 339 -5.35 -4.45 -3.84
C GLY A 339 -4.25 -5.22 -3.09
N GLY A 340 -4.62 -6.17 -2.22
CA GLY A 340 -3.69 -7.07 -1.55
C GLY A 340 -3.08 -8.12 -2.47
N LEU A 341 -3.75 -8.52 -3.56
CA LEU A 341 -3.13 -9.34 -4.62
C LEU A 341 -1.95 -8.60 -5.26
N LEU A 342 -2.15 -7.32 -5.56
CA LEU A 342 -1.12 -6.46 -6.16
C LEU A 342 0.07 -6.31 -5.19
N LYS A 343 -0.19 -6.04 -3.91
CA LYS A 343 0.84 -5.98 -2.86
C LYS A 343 1.56 -7.32 -2.67
N TYR A 344 0.86 -8.45 -2.75
CA TYR A 344 1.46 -9.78 -2.68
C TYR A 344 2.44 -10.02 -3.84
N CYS A 345 2.03 -9.74 -5.07
CA CYS A 345 2.90 -9.83 -6.25
C CYS A 345 4.11 -8.89 -6.16
N LEU A 346 3.94 -7.67 -5.62
CA LEU A 346 5.02 -6.71 -5.40
C LEU A 346 6.04 -7.20 -4.35
N LEU A 347 5.58 -7.91 -3.31
CA LEU A 347 6.46 -8.56 -2.35
C LEU A 347 7.23 -9.72 -3.01
N LEU A 348 6.58 -10.55 -3.84
CA LEU A 348 7.23 -11.65 -4.56
C LEU A 348 8.36 -11.17 -5.49
N THR A 349 8.12 -10.11 -6.28
CA THR A 349 9.15 -9.52 -7.16
C THR A 349 10.30 -8.89 -6.37
N ARG A 350 10.01 -8.34 -5.17
CA ARG A 350 11.01 -7.89 -4.19
C ARG A 350 11.65 -9.04 -3.39
N GLY A 351 11.55 -10.28 -3.88
CA GLY A 351 12.25 -11.43 -3.30
C GLY A 351 11.64 -11.98 -2.01
N TYR A 352 10.47 -11.52 -1.58
CA TYR A 352 9.78 -12.09 -0.44
C TYR A 352 9.18 -13.45 -0.81
N ARG A 353 9.02 -14.32 0.20
CA ARG A 353 8.48 -15.67 0.04
C ARG A 353 7.33 -15.89 1.03
N PRO A 354 6.23 -16.55 0.63
CA PRO A 354 5.19 -16.95 1.56
C PRO A 354 5.78 -17.83 2.66
N TYR A 355 5.41 -17.58 3.91
CA TYR A 355 5.79 -18.41 5.03
C TYR A 355 4.52 -18.99 5.67
N ASP A 356 4.42 -20.32 5.69
CA ASP A 356 3.24 -20.99 6.23
C ASP A 356 3.18 -20.80 7.75
N ASN A 357 2.11 -20.16 8.20
CA ASN A 357 1.79 -19.92 9.59
C ASN A 357 0.37 -20.44 9.90
N GLY A 358 0.01 -21.60 9.32
CA GLY A 358 -1.32 -22.21 9.39
C GLY A 358 -2.24 -21.83 8.22
N ILE A 359 -1.71 -21.16 7.20
CA ILE A 359 -2.41 -20.82 5.95
C ILE A 359 -1.41 -21.07 4.82
N SER A 360 -1.71 -22.05 3.97
CA SER A 360 -0.87 -22.34 2.80
C SER A 360 -0.88 -21.18 1.81
N SER A 361 0.24 -20.96 1.12
CA SER A 361 0.38 -19.91 0.10
C SER A 361 -0.71 -19.97 -0.97
N TRP A 362 -1.09 -21.17 -1.39
CA TRP A 362 -2.15 -21.42 -2.37
C TRP A 362 -3.55 -21.03 -1.86
N GLN A 363 -3.88 -21.28 -0.59
CA GLN A 363 -5.14 -20.79 -0.01
C GLN A 363 -5.17 -19.26 0.05
N LEU A 364 -4.05 -18.64 0.41
CA LEU A 364 -3.92 -17.18 0.48
C LEU A 364 -4.06 -16.53 -0.91
N GLU A 365 -3.37 -17.08 -1.92
CA GLU A 365 -3.48 -16.63 -3.32
C GLU A 365 -4.90 -16.77 -3.86
N LYS A 366 -5.56 -17.91 -3.63
CA LYS A 366 -6.96 -18.12 -4.03
C LYS A 366 -7.90 -17.06 -3.46
N LEU A 367 -7.73 -16.72 -2.19
CA LEU A 367 -8.53 -15.68 -1.53
C LEU A 367 -8.25 -14.30 -2.13
N MET A 368 -6.98 -13.98 -2.38
CA MET A 368 -6.57 -12.71 -3.01
C MET A 368 -7.10 -12.57 -4.44
N CYS A 369 -7.00 -13.62 -5.26
CA CYS A 369 -7.57 -13.64 -6.61
C CYS A 369 -9.09 -13.47 -6.57
N SER A 370 -9.80 -14.26 -5.74
CA SER A 370 -11.25 -14.12 -5.59
C SER A 370 -11.64 -12.70 -5.15
N ARG A 371 -10.92 -12.11 -4.20
CA ARG A 371 -11.20 -10.76 -3.72
C ARG A 371 -10.83 -9.67 -4.74
N PHE A 372 -9.83 -9.89 -5.57
CA PHE A 372 -9.49 -8.99 -6.68
C PHE A 372 -10.65 -8.85 -7.66
N PHE A 373 -11.23 -9.97 -8.12
CA PHE A 373 -12.39 -9.92 -9.02
C PHE A 373 -13.68 -9.42 -8.36
N ILE A 374 -13.84 -9.60 -7.04
CA ILE A 374 -15.00 -9.06 -6.30
C ILE A 374 -14.89 -7.53 -6.11
N ASP A 375 -13.69 -7.02 -5.82
CA ASP A 375 -13.47 -5.59 -5.57
C ASP A 375 -13.25 -4.77 -6.86
N PHE A 376 -12.87 -5.42 -7.96
CA PHE A 376 -12.67 -4.83 -9.30
C PHE A 376 -13.35 -5.72 -10.36
N ALA A 377 -14.67 -5.64 -10.46
CA ALA A 377 -15.46 -6.52 -11.32
C ALA A 377 -15.35 -6.15 -12.81
N ASP A 378 -15.19 -4.87 -13.12
CA ASP A 378 -15.07 -4.38 -14.50
C ASP A 378 -13.62 -4.38 -15.01
N ILE A 379 -13.44 -4.65 -16.30
CA ILE A 379 -12.11 -4.74 -16.92
C ILE A 379 -11.41 -3.38 -17.01
N ASN A 380 -12.16 -2.27 -17.19
CA ASN A 380 -11.59 -0.93 -17.26
C ASN A 380 -11.17 -0.45 -15.85
N GLU A 381 -11.92 -0.83 -14.81
CA GLU A 381 -11.50 -0.63 -13.41
C GLU A 381 -10.19 -1.39 -13.11
N GLN A 382 -10.06 -2.63 -13.58
CA GLN A 382 -8.82 -3.41 -13.44
C GLN A 382 -7.65 -2.76 -14.18
N GLU A 383 -7.83 -2.34 -15.44
CA GLU A 383 -6.81 -1.64 -16.22
C GLU A 383 -6.34 -0.36 -15.54
N TYR A 384 -7.28 0.55 -15.22
CA TYR A 384 -6.98 1.78 -14.49
C TYR A 384 -6.25 1.49 -13.19
N LYS A 385 -6.68 0.47 -12.45
CA LYS A 385 -6.06 0.12 -11.17
C LYS A 385 -4.66 -0.46 -11.33
N LEU A 386 -4.40 -1.26 -12.36
CA LEU A 386 -3.08 -1.79 -12.68
C LEU A 386 -2.14 -0.68 -13.14
N LEU A 387 -2.55 0.18 -14.07
CA LEU A 387 -1.74 1.31 -14.55
C LEU A 387 -1.38 2.26 -13.40
N SER A 388 -2.34 2.62 -12.56
CA SER A 388 -2.10 3.42 -11.34
C SER A 388 -1.16 2.72 -10.35
N TYR A 389 -1.23 1.39 -10.21
CA TYR A 389 -0.31 0.64 -9.35
C TYR A 389 1.12 0.61 -9.91
N LEU A 390 1.25 0.49 -11.23
CA LEU A 390 2.53 0.44 -11.92
C LEU A 390 3.27 1.78 -11.87
N SER A 391 2.58 2.90 -12.08
CA SER A 391 3.19 4.23 -11.97
C SER A 391 3.65 4.50 -10.54
N SER A 392 2.80 4.28 -9.54
CA SER A 392 3.11 4.57 -8.13
C SER A 392 4.25 3.72 -7.56
N HIS A 393 4.40 2.45 -7.97
CA HIS A 393 5.37 1.54 -7.34
C HIS A 393 6.63 1.24 -8.13
N PHE A 394 6.68 1.59 -9.42
CA PHE A 394 7.83 1.31 -10.30
C PHE A 394 8.35 2.53 -11.08
N ALA A 395 7.77 3.72 -10.90
CA ALA A 395 8.22 4.97 -11.54
C ALA A 395 8.48 4.78 -13.06
N ASN A 396 9.73 4.93 -13.52
CA ASN A 396 10.14 4.74 -14.91
C ASN A 396 10.91 3.43 -15.17
N ASP A 397 10.93 2.47 -14.23
CA ASP A 397 11.55 1.15 -14.42
C ASP A 397 10.59 0.20 -15.17
N ASP A 398 10.56 0.32 -16.50
CA ASP A 398 9.71 -0.50 -17.36
C ASP A 398 10.11 -2.00 -17.32
N SER A 399 11.36 -2.33 -16.99
CA SER A 399 11.82 -3.70 -16.74
C SER A 399 11.20 -4.32 -15.48
N ALA A 400 11.07 -3.54 -14.40
CA ALA A 400 10.38 -3.98 -13.20
C ALA A 400 8.86 -4.07 -13.37
N LYS A 401 8.25 -3.16 -14.14
CA LYS A 401 6.83 -3.25 -14.52
C LYS A 401 6.55 -4.54 -15.30
N TYR A 402 7.36 -4.84 -16.31
CA TYR A 402 7.26 -6.08 -17.08
C TYR A 402 7.38 -7.33 -16.19
N ARG A 403 8.43 -7.43 -15.37
CA ARG A 403 8.62 -8.55 -14.43
C ARG A 403 7.47 -8.70 -13.42
N TYR A 404 6.88 -7.60 -12.97
CA TYR A 404 5.71 -7.61 -12.10
C TYR A 404 4.44 -8.09 -12.80
N LEU A 405 4.20 -7.68 -14.04
CA LEU A 405 3.05 -8.14 -14.83
C LEU A 405 3.13 -9.65 -15.12
N LEU A 406 4.31 -10.16 -15.46
CA LEU A 406 4.52 -11.62 -15.57
C LEU A 406 4.22 -12.34 -14.26
N GLN A 407 4.75 -11.83 -13.13
CA GLN A 407 4.50 -12.41 -11.81
C GLN A 407 3.00 -12.42 -11.47
N LEU A 408 2.27 -11.33 -11.76
CA LEU A 408 0.83 -11.22 -11.53
C LEU A 408 0.04 -12.19 -12.42
N SER A 409 0.39 -12.27 -13.71
CA SER A 409 -0.20 -13.23 -14.67
C SER A 409 -0.10 -14.67 -14.14
N THR A 410 1.10 -15.09 -13.72
CA THR A 410 1.34 -16.43 -13.15
C THR A 410 0.49 -16.73 -11.91
N ILE A 411 0.27 -15.75 -11.02
CA ILE A 411 -0.61 -15.95 -9.85
C ILE A 411 -2.07 -16.07 -10.27
N ILE A 412 -2.56 -15.18 -11.15
CA ILE A 412 -3.95 -15.20 -11.62
C ILE A 412 -4.26 -16.48 -12.39
N GLU A 413 -3.37 -16.94 -13.26
CA GLU A 413 -3.53 -18.19 -14.01
C GLU A 413 -3.66 -19.40 -13.08
N ARG A 414 -2.76 -19.55 -12.12
CA ARG A 414 -2.67 -20.76 -11.26
C ARG A 414 -3.65 -20.79 -10.09
N SER A 415 -4.05 -19.62 -9.58
CA SER A 415 -4.80 -19.50 -8.32
C SER A 415 -6.24 -18.98 -8.48
N THR A 416 -6.68 -18.64 -9.69
CA THR A 416 -8.10 -18.32 -9.94
C THR A 416 -8.95 -19.59 -10.06
N VAL A 417 -10.08 -19.61 -9.37
CA VAL A 417 -11.03 -20.74 -9.36
C VAL A 417 -11.81 -20.81 -10.68
N CYS A 418 -12.08 -22.02 -11.18
CA CYS A 418 -12.73 -22.27 -12.48
C CYS A 418 -14.08 -21.56 -12.71
N LEU A 419 -14.76 -21.12 -11.66
CA LEU A 419 -16.02 -20.37 -11.74
C LEU A 419 -15.86 -18.97 -12.38
N MET A 420 -14.65 -18.43 -12.43
CA MET A 420 -14.34 -17.08 -12.96
C MET A 420 -13.53 -17.16 -14.27
N ALA A 421 -13.79 -18.17 -15.11
CA ALA A 421 -12.94 -18.48 -16.25
C ALA A 421 -12.95 -17.40 -17.34
N HIS A 422 -14.07 -16.68 -17.52
CA HIS A 422 -14.19 -15.62 -18.51
C HIS A 422 -13.43 -14.37 -18.06
N GLU A 423 -13.70 -13.93 -16.83
CA GLU A 423 -13.07 -12.80 -16.15
C GLU A 423 -11.55 -13.01 -16.09
N ARG A 424 -11.10 -14.19 -15.67
CA ARG A 424 -9.69 -14.58 -15.66
C ARG A 424 -9.04 -14.40 -17.03
N ASN A 425 -9.68 -14.89 -18.09
CA ASN A 425 -9.11 -14.82 -19.44
C ASN A 425 -9.06 -13.36 -19.95
N LEU A 426 -10.05 -12.52 -19.63
CA LEU A 426 -10.01 -11.08 -19.93
C LEU A 426 -8.85 -10.40 -19.20
N THR A 427 -8.71 -10.60 -17.89
CA THR A 427 -7.62 -10.02 -17.09
C THR A 427 -6.24 -10.52 -17.52
N LEU A 428 -6.09 -11.79 -17.87
CA LEU A 428 -4.84 -12.33 -18.42
C LEU A 428 -4.51 -11.71 -19.78
N THR A 429 -5.52 -11.46 -20.63
CA THR A 429 -5.33 -10.79 -21.93
C THR A 429 -4.85 -9.35 -21.73
N LEU A 430 -5.52 -8.60 -20.85
CA LEU A 430 -5.13 -7.24 -20.44
C LEU A 430 -3.70 -7.19 -19.90
N ILE A 431 -3.35 -8.07 -18.96
CA ILE A 431 -1.99 -8.14 -18.39
C ILE A 431 -0.96 -8.47 -19.46
N THR A 432 -1.30 -9.35 -20.40
CA THR A 432 -0.41 -9.71 -21.53
C THR A 432 -0.21 -8.52 -22.46
N GLN A 433 -1.26 -7.78 -22.82
CA GLN A 433 -1.17 -6.56 -23.63
C GLN A 433 -0.25 -5.52 -22.95
N LEU A 434 -0.51 -5.20 -21.68
CA LEU A 434 0.33 -4.28 -20.92
C LEU A 434 1.80 -4.75 -20.83
N ALA A 435 2.04 -6.05 -20.62
CA ALA A 435 3.39 -6.60 -20.59
C ALA A 435 4.09 -6.51 -21.96
N THR A 436 3.37 -6.75 -23.05
CA THR A 436 3.86 -6.60 -24.42
C THR A 436 4.22 -5.14 -24.73
N ASP A 437 3.41 -4.17 -24.30
CA ASP A 437 3.70 -2.74 -24.48
C ASP A 437 5.00 -2.31 -23.78
N TYR A 438 5.21 -2.75 -22.52
CA TYR A 438 6.46 -2.48 -21.81
C TYR A 438 7.66 -3.22 -22.41
N TYR A 439 7.46 -4.43 -22.94
CA TYR A 439 8.51 -5.17 -23.64
C TYR A 439 9.00 -4.44 -24.89
N TYR A 440 8.07 -3.92 -25.73
CA TYR A 440 8.47 -3.17 -26.93
C TYR A 440 9.17 -1.86 -26.61
N ARG A 441 8.76 -1.12 -25.55
CA ARG A 441 9.49 0.09 -25.12
C ARG A 441 10.95 -0.19 -24.76
N LEU A 442 11.21 -1.28 -24.03
CA LEU A 442 12.56 -1.71 -23.67
C LEU A 442 13.38 -2.11 -24.91
N TYR A 443 12.73 -2.70 -25.91
CA TYR A 443 13.36 -3.08 -27.18
C TYR A 443 13.73 -1.85 -28.03
N ASP A 444 12.82 -0.87 -28.13
CA ASP A 444 13.05 0.38 -28.86
C ASP A 444 14.12 1.25 -28.20
N GLU A 445 14.13 1.32 -26.86
CA GLU A 445 15.18 1.99 -26.08
C GLU A 445 16.56 1.37 -26.37
N TYR A 446 16.68 0.04 -26.30
CA TYR A 446 17.91 -0.69 -26.60
C TYR A 446 18.43 -0.41 -28.03
N ASN A 447 17.54 -0.43 -29.03
CA ASN A 447 17.92 -0.16 -30.42
C ASN A 447 18.33 1.30 -30.63
N THR A 448 17.66 2.26 -29.98
CA THR A 448 17.98 3.69 -30.10
C THR A 448 19.38 4.02 -29.58
N TYR A 449 19.78 3.40 -28.46
CA TYR A 449 21.15 3.54 -27.92
C TYR A 449 22.21 2.89 -28.81
N ASN A 450 21.92 1.75 -29.43
CA ASN A 450 22.88 1.06 -30.31
C ASN A 450 23.05 1.74 -31.68
N ILE A 451 22.00 2.42 -32.19
CA ILE A 451 22.07 3.17 -33.45
C ILE A 451 22.85 4.49 -33.28
N THR A 452 22.76 5.16 -32.12
CA THR A 452 23.45 6.44 -31.89
C THR A 452 24.98 6.32 -31.73
N THR A 453 25.52 5.13 -31.47
CA THR A 453 26.97 4.88 -31.48
C THR A 453 27.57 4.63 -32.88
N ALA A 454 26.75 4.65 -33.94
CA ALA A 454 27.18 4.40 -35.32
C ALA A 454 27.18 5.69 -36.18
N GLU A 455 27.99 6.69 -35.81
CA GLU A 455 28.40 7.73 -36.76
C GLU A 455 29.31 7.14 -37.85
N VAL A 456 28.71 6.46 -38.83
CA VAL A 456 29.41 6.01 -40.03
C VAL A 456 29.55 7.21 -40.97
N THR A 457 30.73 7.82 -41.00
CA THR A 457 31.11 8.74 -42.08
C THR A 457 31.18 7.97 -43.39
N VAL A 458 30.18 8.15 -44.28
CA VAL A 458 30.17 7.56 -45.62
C VAL A 458 30.56 8.61 -46.67
N PRO A 459 31.71 8.46 -47.37
CA PRO A 459 32.01 9.26 -48.54
C PRO A 459 31.25 8.70 -49.76
N ASN A 460 30.31 9.49 -50.27
CA ASN A 460 29.69 9.40 -51.60
C ASN A 460 28.87 8.15 -51.99
N SER A 461 27.63 8.44 -52.38
CA SER A 461 26.79 7.78 -53.41
C SER A 461 26.09 6.44 -53.14
N ILE A 462 24.75 6.54 -53.24
CA ILE A 462 23.73 5.50 -53.53
C ILE A 462 23.27 4.65 -52.34
N THR A 463 22.06 4.99 -51.86
CA THR A 463 21.30 4.27 -50.84
C THR A 463 20.60 3.05 -51.43
N ILE A 464 20.79 1.87 -50.82
CA ILE A 464 19.87 0.74 -50.91
C ILE A 464 19.64 0.27 -49.47
N ASP A 465 18.43 0.46 -48.96
CA ASP A 465 18.06 -0.02 -47.63
C ASP A 465 17.91 -1.54 -47.64
N VAL A 466 18.92 -2.25 -47.15
CA VAL A 466 18.84 -3.68 -46.87
C VAL A 466 18.54 -3.87 -45.39
N ILE A 467 17.26 -4.00 -45.06
CA ILE A 467 16.81 -4.36 -43.71
C ILE A 467 17.13 -5.84 -43.48
N TYR A 468 18.18 -6.12 -42.73
CA TYR A 468 18.44 -7.47 -42.21
C TYR A 468 17.59 -7.72 -40.96
N HIS A 469 16.52 -8.50 -41.11
CA HIS A 469 15.94 -9.21 -39.99
C HIS A 469 16.85 -10.38 -39.61
N ASN A 470 17.56 -10.27 -38.48
CA ASN A 470 18.14 -11.44 -37.82
C ASN A 470 17.24 -11.85 -36.64
N GLU A 471 16.94 -13.14 -36.59
CA GLU A 471 15.99 -13.73 -35.65
C GLU A 471 16.57 -13.89 -34.23
N LEU A 472 15.65 -14.03 -33.28
CA LEU A 472 15.89 -14.25 -31.86
C LEU A 472 16.83 -15.42 -31.54
N ASP A 473 17.76 -15.26 -30.57
CA ASP A 473 17.90 -16.22 -29.47
C ASP A 473 18.80 -15.81 -28.26
N GLU A 474 19.54 -14.69 -28.29
CA GLU A 474 20.59 -14.43 -27.26
C GLU A 474 20.11 -14.05 -25.85
N TRP A 475 18.87 -13.57 -25.66
CA TRP A 475 18.42 -13.07 -24.34
C TRP A 475 18.22 -14.13 -23.25
N LYS A 476 18.27 -15.43 -23.57
CA LYS A 476 18.26 -16.51 -22.56
C LYS A 476 19.58 -16.66 -21.80
N SER A 477 20.68 -16.08 -22.31
CA SER A 477 22.03 -16.25 -21.74
C SER A 477 22.29 -15.38 -20.51
N LEU A 478 21.78 -14.15 -20.49
CA LEU A 478 22.22 -13.09 -19.56
C LEU A 478 21.63 -13.13 -18.14
N TYR A 479 20.74 -14.09 -17.82
CA TYR A 479 20.12 -14.21 -16.50
C TYR A 479 20.10 -15.65 -15.96
N THR A 480 21.28 -16.28 -15.88
CA THR A 480 21.52 -17.38 -14.94
C THR A 480 22.35 -16.90 -13.75
N PRO A 481 22.04 -17.28 -12.49
CA PRO A 481 22.86 -16.89 -11.35
C PRO A 481 24.23 -17.58 -11.42
N SER A 482 25.30 -16.80 -11.39
CA SER A 482 26.66 -17.33 -11.43
C SER A 482 26.95 -18.19 -10.20
N LYS A 483 27.21 -19.49 -10.43
CA LYS A 483 27.88 -20.33 -9.43
C LYS A 483 29.30 -19.77 -9.22
N SER A 484 29.70 -19.63 -7.96
CA SER A 484 31.05 -19.18 -7.58
C SER A 484 32.11 -20.17 -8.06
N GLN A 485 33.22 -19.65 -8.60
CA GLN A 485 34.32 -20.41 -9.24
C GLN A 485 35.08 -21.41 -8.34
N SER A 486 34.66 -21.65 -7.10
CA SER A 486 35.27 -22.59 -6.16
C SER A 486 34.69 -24.02 -6.21
N GLN A 487 33.80 -24.34 -7.16
CA GLN A 487 33.22 -25.68 -7.33
C GLN A 487 33.58 -26.40 -8.64
N LEU A 488 34.33 -25.77 -9.55
CA LEU A 488 34.62 -26.32 -10.90
C LEU A 488 35.98 -27.06 -11.00
N GLN A 489 36.50 -27.60 -9.89
CA GLN A 489 37.77 -28.35 -9.85
C GLN A 489 37.66 -29.73 -9.17
N GLN A 490 36.46 -30.34 -9.16
CA GLN A 490 36.24 -31.70 -8.63
C GLN A 490 35.39 -32.63 -9.53
N GLU A 491 35.09 -32.24 -10.78
CA GLU A 491 34.27 -33.05 -11.71
C GLU A 491 35.00 -33.47 -13.00
N GLU A 492 36.34 -33.37 -13.06
CA GLU A 492 37.16 -33.90 -14.18
C GLU A 492 38.03 -35.13 -13.81
N GLU A 493 37.88 -35.69 -12.61
CA GLU A 493 38.45 -37.01 -12.25
C GLU A 493 37.40 -37.91 -11.58
N ASN A 494 36.64 -38.65 -12.41
CA ASN A 494 36.04 -39.97 -12.13
C ASN A 494 35.52 -40.62 -13.42
#